data_AF-Q5GSY7-F1
#
_entry.id   AF-Q5GSY7-F1
#
_cell.length_a   1.000
_cell.length_b   1.000
_cell.length_c   1.000
_cell.angle_alpha   90.00
_cell.angle_beta   90.00
_cell.angle_gamma   90.00
#
_symmetry.space_group_name_H-M   'P 1'
#
loop_
_entity.id
_entity.type
_entity.pdbx_description
1 polymer ?
#
loop_
_entity_poly.entity_id
_entity_poly.type
_entity_poly.pdbx_seq_one_letter_code
_entity_poly.pdbx_strand_id
1 'polypeptide(L)'
;MKIRVGINGLGRIGRSVLRAIHEVGKYNEQIEVVAVNGSLSTEQHAHLIRYDSVHGKFNGDIGFNESENWISTNGKKFSLYRERNPENIPWDVDVVLECTGAFNKRAEAAKHNTGKVIVSAPVSDADITIVYGVNNDMLKKEHKVISAGSCTTNCLAPVVKVLHFNLDMKSGFMTTVHAYTNDQNVLDGNHRDLRRARACGLSIVPTTTGAAKTIGSVIPELKGKLDGTAIRVPVANVSMVDLKFTTDKKVTAKEINEIFKNSVNDVLSICKEPLVSIDFVHNPYSAIVDLAGTYVTGDICRVAAWYDNEWAFSLRMLDIALLCYNRI
;
A
#
# COMPACT_ATOMS: atom_id res chain seq x y z
N MET A 1 17.96 18.18 6.71
CA MET A 1 17.01 18.00 7.84
C MET A 1 16.20 16.74 7.59
N LYS A 2 15.74 16.04 8.63
CA LYS A 2 14.82 14.92 8.46
C LYS A 2 13.39 15.44 8.41
N ILE A 3 12.54 14.78 7.62
CA ILE A 3 11.09 15.01 7.66
C ILE A 3 10.56 14.45 8.98
N ARG A 4 9.73 15.24 9.68
CA ARG A 4 9.08 14.84 10.93
C ARG A 4 7.74 14.20 10.62
N VAL A 5 7.55 12.96 11.05
CA VAL A 5 6.37 12.16 10.73
C VAL A 5 5.61 11.76 11.99
N GLY A 6 4.29 11.94 11.93
CA GLY A 6 3.32 11.36 12.86
C GLY A 6 2.64 10.15 12.24
N ILE A 7 2.39 9.08 13.01
CA ILE A 7 1.66 7.90 12.52
C ILE A 7 0.35 7.74 13.31
N ASN A 8 -0.79 7.92 12.65
CA ASN A 8 -2.08 7.66 13.27
C ASN A 8 -2.54 6.22 12.95
N GLY A 9 -2.66 5.38 13.98
CA GLY A 9 -3.06 3.98 13.83
C GLY A 9 -1.86 3.03 13.70
N LEU A 10 -1.49 2.39 14.81
CA LEU A 10 -0.48 1.33 14.85
C LEU A 10 -1.05 -0.06 14.53
N GLY A 11 -1.81 -0.14 13.44
CA GLY A 11 -2.29 -1.40 12.84
C GLY A 11 -1.19 -2.12 12.04
N ARG A 12 -1.58 -2.96 11.08
CA ARG A 12 -0.63 -3.64 10.16
C ARG A 12 0.24 -2.62 9.43
N ILE A 13 -0.38 -1.70 8.67
CA ILE A 13 0.33 -0.69 7.89
C ILE A 13 1.15 0.27 8.77
N GLY A 14 0.58 0.82 9.84
CA GLY A 14 1.31 1.74 10.72
C GLY A 14 2.56 1.12 11.35
N ARG A 15 2.50 -0.15 11.76
CA ARG A 15 3.69 -0.88 12.27
C ARG A 15 4.67 -1.22 11.15
N SER A 16 4.19 -1.61 9.97
CA SER A 16 5.05 -1.85 8.79
C SER A 16 5.77 -0.57 8.33
N VAL A 17 5.12 0.59 8.40
CA VAL A 17 5.74 1.91 8.17
C VAL A 17 6.84 2.19 9.18
N LEU A 18 6.56 2.03 10.47
CA LEU A 18 7.57 2.20 11.53
C LEU A 18 8.76 1.27 11.32
N ARG A 19 8.48 0.00 10.98
CA ARG A 19 9.49 -1.00 10.64
C ARG A 19 10.32 -0.62 9.42
N ALA A 20 9.68 -0.14 8.37
CA ALA A 20 10.36 0.30 7.15
C ALA A 20 11.28 1.51 7.40
N ILE A 21 10.87 2.47 8.23
CA ILE A 21 11.73 3.61 8.62
C ILE A 21 13.01 3.10 9.29
N HIS A 22 12.94 2.02 10.05
CA HIS A 22 14.10 1.43 10.71
C HIS A 22 14.95 0.55 9.79
N GLU A 23 14.33 -0.38 9.06
CA GLU A 23 15.02 -1.43 8.30
C GLU A 23 15.59 -0.94 6.97
N VAL A 24 15.04 0.13 6.39
CA VAL A 24 15.49 0.66 5.10
C VAL A 24 16.33 1.93 5.32
N GLY A 25 17.63 1.83 5.02
CA GLY A 25 18.62 2.89 5.29
C GLY A 25 18.20 4.29 4.81
N LYS A 26 17.69 4.40 3.58
CA LYS A 26 17.24 5.70 3.03
C LYS A 26 16.16 6.38 3.89
N TYR A 27 15.25 5.61 4.49
CA TYR A 27 14.19 6.17 5.34
C TYR A 27 14.72 6.49 6.73
N ASN A 28 15.58 5.64 7.30
CA ASN A 28 16.21 5.88 8.60
C ASN A 28 17.03 7.18 8.62
N GLU A 29 17.65 7.52 7.50
CA GLU A 29 18.45 8.73 7.32
C GLU A 29 17.61 9.99 7.08
N GLN A 30 16.46 9.87 6.44
CA GLN A 30 15.66 11.03 5.99
C GLN A 30 14.42 11.29 6.84
N ILE A 31 13.92 10.30 7.60
CA ILE A 31 12.65 10.36 8.32
C ILE A 31 12.88 10.24 9.82
N GLU A 32 12.20 11.09 10.58
CA GLU A 32 12.11 11.04 12.03
C GLU A 32 10.66 10.81 12.45
N VAL A 33 10.40 9.72 13.18
CA VAL A 33 9.09 9.50 13.82
C VAL A 33 9.08 10.31 15.11
N VAL A 34 8.17 11.28 15.19
CA VAL A 34 8.05 12.15 16.37
C VAL A 34 6.98 11.62 17.32
N ALA A 35 5.87 11.14 16.78
CA ALA A 35 4.75 10.64 17.56
C ALA A 35 3.93 9.61 16.80
N VAL A 36 3.27 8.76 17.57
CA VAL A 36 2.31 7.76 17.10
C VAL A 36 1.03 7.87 17.90
N ASN A 37 -0.11 7.52 17.31
CA ASN A 37 -1.39 7.43 18.00
C ASN A 37 -1.98 6.02 17.83
N GLY A 38 -2.46 5.44 18.93
CA GLY A 38 -3.01 4.08 18.96
C GLY A 38 -3.75 3.80 20.25
N SER A 39 -4.67 2.84 20.25
CA SER A 39 -5.59 2.62 21.37
C SER A 39 -5.04 1.75 22.50
N LEU A 40 -3.80 1.24 22.39
CA LEU A 40 -3.23 0.29 23.34
C LEU A 40 -2.26 0.96 24.32
N SER A 41 -1.82 0.21 25.34
CA SER A 41 -0.69 0.60 26.20
C SER A 41 0.62 0.70 25.40
N THR A 42 1.61 1.44 25.93
CA THR A 42 2.97 1.48 25.36
C THR A 42 3.59 0.09 25.32
N GLU A 43 3.37 -0.72 26.36
CA GLU A 43 3.83 -2.12 26.42
C GLU A 43 3.19 -2.98 25.31
N GLN A 44 1.88 -2.90 25.13
CA GLN A 44 1.18 -3.66 24.11
C GLN A 44 1.63 -3.26 22.70
N HIS A 45 1.79 -1.97 22.43
CA HIS A 45 2.33 -1.51 21.14
C HIS A 45 3.78 -1.96 20.96
N ALA A 46 4.63 -1.84 21.98
CA ALA A 46 6.01 -2.32 21.93
C ALA A 46 6.09 -3.82 21.63
N HIS A 47 5.21 -4.62 22.23
CA HIS A 47 5.10 -6.06 21.96
C HIS A 47 4.75 -6.32 20.49
N LEU A 48 3.71 -5.67 19.97
CA LEU A 48 3.25 -5.85 18.58
C LEU A 48 4.22 -5.27 17.54
N ILE A 49 5.06 -4.32 17.92
CA ILE A 49 6.17 -3.85 17.07
C ILE A 49 7.29 -4.89 17.08
N ARG A 50 7.62 -5.47 18.24
CA ARG A 50 8.71 -6.42 18.39
C ARG A 50 8.44 -7.75 17.67
N TYR A 51 7.20 -8.22 17.68
CA TYR A 51 6.84 -9.54 17.15
C TYR A 51 5.73 -9.42 16.08
N ASP A 52 6.07 -9.79 14.84
CA ASP A 52 5.14 -9.86 13.71
C ASP A 52 5.13 -11.26 13.11
N SER A 53 3.95 -11.89 13.00
CA SER A 53 3.83 -13.25 12.46
C SER A 53 4.12 -13.36 10.96
N VAL A 54 4.01 -12.26 10.20
CA VAL A 54 4.26 -12.23 8.76
C VAL A 54 5.68 -11.74 8.47
N HIS A 55 6.07 -10.61 9.06
CA HIS A 55 7.36 -9.97 8.77
C HIS A 55 8.48 -10.43 9.72
N GLY A 56 8.16 -11.27 10.70
CA GLY A 56 9.10 -11.77 11.70
C GLY A 56 9.40 -10.78 12.82
N LYS A 57 10.37 -11.14 13.67
CA LYS A 57 10.82 -10.29 14.78
C LYS A 57 11.49 -9.02 14.25
N PHE A 58 11.14 -7.86 14.83
CA PHE A 58 11.79 -6.59 14.51
C PHE A 58 13.30 -6.65 14.79
N ASN A 59 14.11 -6.22 13.82
CA ASN A 59 15.57 -6.27 13.91
C ASN A 59 16.15 -5.06 14.65
N GLY A 60 15.85 -4.93 15.95
CA GLY A 60 16.35 -3.85 16.78
C GLY A 60 15.76 -3.84 18.18
N ASP A 61 16.21 -2.90 18.99
CA ASP A 61 15.75 -2.76 20.37
C ASP A 61 14.47 -1.93 20.42
N ILE A 62 13.48 -2.48 21.12
CA ILE A 62 12.22 -1.78 21.42
C ILE A 62 12.17 -1.48 22.91
N GLY A 63 12.23 -0.20 23.27
CA GLY A 63 12.00 0.29 24.63
C GLY A 63 10.66 1.03 24.73
N PHE A 64 10.11 1.13 25.93
CA PHE A 64 8.88 1.88 26.19
C PHE A 64 8.85 2.40 27.63
N ASN A 65 8.00 3.39 27.88
CA ASN A 65 7.67 3.86 29.22
C ASN A 65 6.20 4.30 29.26
N GLU A 66 5.42 3.62 30.10
CA GLU A 66 3.98 3.87 30.21
C GLU A 66 3.67 5.20 30.91
N SER A 67 4.41 5.58 31.96
CA SER A 67 4.13 6.81 32.72
C SER A 67 4.50 8.07 31.92
N GLU A 68 5.49 7.97 31.06
CA GLU A 68 5.93 9.07 30.18
C GLU A 68 5.31 9.01 28.78
N ASN A 69 4.46 8.02 28.49
CA ASN A 69 3.79 7.83 27.19
C ASN A 69 4.74 7.85 25.98
N TRP A 70 5.79 7.04 25.98
CA TRP A 70 6.66 6.90 24.80
C TRP A 70 7.05 5.46 24.49
N ILE A 71 7.38 5.25 23.22
CA ILE A 71 8.00 4.03 22.69
C ILE A 71 9.31 4.45 22.00
N SER A 72 10.25 3.52 21.84
CA SER A 72 11.50 3.78 21.13
C SER A 72 11.91 2.61 20.26
N THR A 73 12.60 2.93 19.17
CA THR A 73 13.29 1.98 18.29
C THR A 73 14.77 2.34 18.30
N ASN A 74 15.64 1.43 18.73
CA ASN A 74 17.08 1.66 18.91
C ASN A 74 17.39 2.96 19.69
N GLY A 75 16.67 3.18 20.80
CA GLY A 75 16.85 4.34 21.67
C GLY A 75 16.26 5.66 21.14
N LYS A 76 15.80 5.72 19.88
CA LYS A 76 15.09 6.89 19.33
C LYS A 76 13.65 6.89 19.86
N LYS A 77 13.35 7.80 20.78
CA LYS A 77 12.04 7.90 21.43
C LYS A 77 11.04 8.68 20.56
N PHE A 78 9.78 8.27 20.61
CA PHE A 78 8.64 8.98 20.05
C PHE A 78 7.44 8.85 20.98
N SER A 79 6.63 9.90 21.04
CA SER A 79 5.44 9.95 21.92
C SER A 79 4.36 9.00 21.45
N LEU A 80 3.62 8.40 22.39
CA LEU A 80 2.39 7.67 22.14
C LEU A 80 1.20 8.48 22.62
N TYR A 81 0.27 8.76 21.72
CA TYR A 81 -1.05 9.29 22.02
C TYR A 81 -2.12 8.19 21.97
N ARG A 82 -3.22 8.41 22.69
CA ARG A 82 -4.39 7.51 22.79
C ARG A 82 -5.68 8.28 22.56
N GLU A 83 -5.71 9.07 21.48
CA GLU A 83 -6.79 9.98 21.19
C GLU A 83 -7.62 9.49 20.00
N ARG A 84 -8.95 9.61 20.12
CA ARG A 84 -9.91 9.19 19.10
C ARG A 84 -10.21 10.31 18.11
N ASN A 85 -10.24 11.56 18.57
CA ASN A 85 -10.46 12.71 17.70
C ASN A 85 -9.11 13.24 17.17
N PRO A 86 -8.83 13.15 15.86
CA PRO A 86 -7.56 13.58 15.29
C PRO A 86 -7.23 15.07 15.55
N GLU A 87 -8.23 15.92 15.79
CA GLU A 87 -8.07 17.35 16.10
C GLU A 87 -7.40 17.60 17.46
N ASN A 88 -7.55 16.66 18.40
CA ASN A 88 -7.03 16.77 19.76
C ASN A 88 -5.60 16.25 19.88
N ILE A 89 -5.08 15.59 18.84
CA ILE A 89 -3.72 15.08 18.88
C ILE A 89 -2.76 16.26 18.68
N PRO A 90 -1.85 16.55 19.61
CA PRO A 90 -0.95 17.69 19.54
C PRO A 90 0.22 17.37 18.59
N TRP A 91 -0.09 17.25 17.30
CA TRP A 91 0.88 16.99 16.25
C TRP A 91 1.87 18.15 16.14
N ASP A 92 3.15 17.83 16.27
CA ASP A 92 4.26 18.70 15.91
C ASP A 92 5.11 17.99 14.85
N VAL A 93 4.53 17.83 13.65
CA VAL A 93 5.08 17.05 12.54
C VAL A 93 4.75 17.70 11.20
N ASP A 94 5.57 17.42 10.19
CA ASP A 94 5.38 17.90 8.81
C ASP A 94 4.30 17.10 8.07
N VAL A 95 4.28 15.78 8.33
CA VAL A 95 3.40 14.82 7.65
C VAL A 95 2.79 13.86 8.66
N VAL A 96 1.48 13.64 8.56
CA VAL A 96 0.80 12.53 9.24
C VAL A 96 0.51 11.41 8.24
N LEU A 97 0.89 10.19 8.62
CA LEU A 97 0.49 8.96 7.95
C LEU A 97 -0.77 8.43 8.65
N GLU A 98 -1.91 8.57 7.97
CA GLU A 98 -3.21 8.13 8.44
C GLU A 98 -3.43 6.66 8.07
N CYS A 99 -3.27 5.78 9.05
CA CYS A 99 -3.22 4.32 8.91
C CYS A 99 -4.33 3.59 9.71
N THR A 100 -5.32 4.32 10.24
CA THR A 100 -6.42 3.74 11.02
C THR A 100 -7.48 3.09 10.15
N GLY A 101 -7.66 3.60 8.93
CA GLY A 101 -8.79 3.26 8.05
C GLY A 101 -10.13 3.86 8.48
N ALA A 102 -10.16 4.68 9.54
CA ALA A 102 -11.36 5.35 10.03
C ALA A 102 -11.60 6.70 9.35
N PHE A 103 -10.53 7.41 8.95
CA PHE A 103 -10.60 8.77 8.40
C PHE A 103 -10.40 8.79 6.87
N ASN A 104 -11.20 7.99 6.14
CA ASN A 104 -11.09 7.81 4.69
C ASN A 104 -11.93 8.81 3.87
N LYS A 105 -12.07 10.04 4.37
CA LYS A 105 -12.65 11.18 3.65
C LYS A 105 -11.74 12.37 3.79
N ARG A 106 -11.69 13.23 2.79
CA ARG A 106 -10.83 14.42 2.82
C ARG A 106 -11.07 15.29 4.05
N ALA A 107 -12.33 15.59 4.35
CA ALA A 107 -12.71 16.43 5.49
C ALA A 107 -12.36 15.80 6.85
N GLU A 108 -12.40 14.46 6.94
CA GLU A 108 -12.05 13.72 8.15
C GLU A 108 -10.54 13.65 8.35
N ALA A 109 -9.77 13.35 7.30
CA ALA A 109 -8.31 13.32 7.35
C ALA A 109 -7.70 14.72 7.60
N ALA A 110 -8.32 15.79 7.06
CA ALA A 110 -7.85 17.17 7.26
C ALA A 110 -7.84 17.59 8.74
N LYS A 111 -8.61 16.92 9.61
CA LYS A 111 -8.69 17.18 11.05
C LYS A 111 -7.38 16.95 11.81
N HIS A 112 -6.40 16.27 11.21
CA HIS A 112 -5.07 16.16 11.78
C HIS A 112 -4.33 17.50 11.89
N ASN A 113 -4.80 18.57 11.22
CA ASN A 113 -4.26 19.94 11.37
C ASN A 113 -2.74 20.06 11.19
N THR A 114 -2.14 19.21 10.34
CA THR A 114 -0.71 19.21 9.99
C THR A 114 -0.50 19.74 8.57
N GLY A 115 0.76 19.85 8.12
CA GLY A 115 1.13 20.29 6.78
C GLY A 115 0.57 19.39 5.69
N LYS A 116 0.80 18.07 5.79
CA LYS A 116 0.30 17.05 4.86
C LYS A 116 -0.27 15.84 5.60
N VAL A 117 -1.32 15.24 5.06
CA VAL A 117 -1.90 13.99 5.54
C VAL A 117 -1.91 12.99 4.39
N ILE A 118 -1.21 11.87 4.56
CA ILE A 118 -1.18 10.77 3.59
C ILE A 118 -2.04 9.64 4.14
N VAL A 119 -3.14 9.34 3.46
CA VAL A 119 -4.09 8.32 3.87
C VAL A 119 -3.72 6.98 3.24
N SER A 120 -3.62 5.94 4.07
CA SER A 120 -3.23 4.58 3.68
C SER A 120 -4.35 3.79 2.97
N ALA A 121 -5.28 4.48 2.30
CA ALA A 121 -6.45 3.91 1.67
C ALA A 121 -6.94 4.80 0.52
N PRO A 122 -7.79 4.28 -0.38
CA PRO A 122 -8.49 5.09 -1.37
C PRO A 122 -9.39 6.14 -0.69
N VAL A 123 -9.24 7.40 -1.10
CA VAL A 123 -10.08 8.51 -0.66
C VAL A 123 -10.59 9.23 -1.90
N SER A 124 -11.86 9.02 -2.25
CA SER A 124 -12.44 9.49 -3.52
C SER A 124 -12.47 11.01 -3.66
N ASP A 125 -12.50 11.73 -2.54
CA ASP A 125 -12.56 13.18 -2.46
C ASP A 125 -11.23 13.82 -2.00
N ALA A 126 -10.12 13.08 -1.95
CA ALA A 126 -8.81 13.63 -1.61
C ALA A 126 -8.36 14.71 -2.61
N ASP A 127 -7.42 15.57 -2.19
CA ASP A 127 -6.86 16.58 -3.09
C ASP A 127 -6.17 15.91 -4.28
N ILE A 128 -5.51 14.77 -4.05
CA ILE A 128 -4.89 13.95 -5.09
C ILE A 128 -4.74 12.49 -4.63
N THR A 129 -4.74 11.56 -5.60
CA THR A 129 -4.28 10.18 -5.39
C THR A 129 -2.92 10.00 -6.06
N ILE A 130 -1.91 9.58 -5.28
CA ILE A 130 -0.56 9.33 -5.77
C ILE A 130 -0.24 7.85 -5.67
N VAL A 131 0.18 7.26 -6.79
CA VAL A 131 0.89 5.99 -6.85
C VAL A 131 2.33 6.29 -7.19
N TYR A 132 3.21 6.13 -6.21
CA TYR A 132 4.60 6.50 -6.38
C TYR A 132 5.28 5.69 -7.49
N GLY A 133 6.07 6.36 -8.34
CA GLY A 133 6.68 5.82 -9.55
C GLY A 133 5.78 5.88 -10.79
N VAL A 134 4.50 6.23 -10.62
CA VAL A 134 3.53 6.29 -11.73
C VAL A 134 3.17 7.74 -12.06
N ASN A 135 2.67 8.51 -11.09
CA ASN A 135 2.12 9.86 -11.30
C ASN A 135 2.66 10.90 -10.30
N ASN A 136 3.94 10.77 -9.91
CA ASN A 136 4.60 11.64 -8.93
C ASN A 136 4.53 13.13 -9.30
N ASP A 137 4.55 13.43 -10.59
CA ASP A 137 4.48 14.75 -11.18
C ASP A 137 3.14 15.47 -10.91
N MET A 138 2.05 14.72 -10.70
CA MET A 138 0.73 15.28 -10.40
C MET A 138 0.63 15.87 -8.97
N LEU A 139 1.57 15.57 -8.08
CA LEU A 139 1.57 16.12 -6.72
C LEU A 139 1.91 17.62 -6.73
N LYS A 140 1.08 18.48 -6.15
CA LYS A 140 1.36 19.92 -6.06
C LYS A 140 1.51 20.40 -4.62
N LYS A 141 2.14 21.55 -4.44
CA LYS A 141 2.44 22.13 -3.11
C LYS A 141 1.18 22.42 -2.30
N GLU A 142 0.07 22.73 -2.96
CA GLU A 142 -1.22 23.01 -2.34
C GLU A 142 -1.97 21.76 -1.85
N HIS A 143 -1.66 20.56 -2.36
CA HIS A 143 -2.36 19.33 -1.97
C HIS A 143 -2.03 18.98 -0.53
N LYS A 144 -3.02 18.97 0.37
CA LYS A 144 -2.85 18.69 1.80
C LYS A 144 -3.22 17.27 2.16
N VAL A 145 -4.34 16.76 1.64
CA VAL A 145 -4.81 15.39 1.88
C VAL A 145 -4.55 14.56 0.64
N ILE A 146 -3.68 13.57 0.77
CA ILE A 146 -3.19 12.73 -0.32
C ILE A 146 -3.64 11.29 -0.05
N SER A 147 -4.32 10.67 -1.01
CA SER A 147 -4.56 9.23 -0.97
C SER A 147 -3.34 8.50 -1.55
N ALA A 148 -2.84 7.50 -0.83
CA ALA A 148 -1.82 6.57 -1.36
C ALA A 148 -2.45 5.46 -2.24
N GLY A 149 -3.74 5.55 -2.56
CA GLY A 149 -4.50 4.50 -3.23
C GLY A 149 -4.64 3.25 -2.36
N SER A 150 -4.69 2.08 -3.00
CA SER A 150 -4.66 0.78 -2.31
C SER A 150 -3.41 -0.02 -2.67
N CYS A 151 -3.10 -1.06 -1.90
CA CYS A 151 -2.06 -2.04 -2.23
C CYS A 151 -2.22 -2.59 -3.67
N THR A 152 -3.44 -2.99 -4.07
CA THR A 152 -3.71 -3.46 -5.43
C THR A 152 -3.51 -2.36 -6.49
N THR A 153 -3.85 -1.11 -6.18
CA THR A 153 -3.61 0.02 -7.11
C THR A 153 -2.11 0.23 -7.33
N ASN A 154 -1.32 0.13 -6.26
CA ASN A 154 0.14 0.26 -6.32
C ASN A 154 0.80 -0.89 -7.11
N CYS A 155 0.20 -2.09 -7.12
CA CYS A 155 0.64 -3.19 -7.98
C CYS A 155 0.21 -3.00 -9.44
N LEU A 156 -1.07 -2.68 -9.66
CA LEU A 156 -1.64 -2.58 -11.00
C LEU A 156 -1.06 -1.42 -11.80
N ALA A 157 -0.92 -0.24 -11.19
CA ALA A 157 -0.64 0.99 -11.93
C ALA A 157 0.71 0.99 -12.67
N PRO A 158 1.83 0.53 -12.09
CA PRO A 158 3.09 0.38 -12.83
C PRO A 158 2.96 -0.60 -14.01
N VAL A 159 2.24 -1.71 -13.82
CA VAL A 159 2.04 -2.74 -14.86
C VAL A 159 1.26 -2.18 -16.04
N VAL A 160 0.12 -1.53 -15.79
CA VAL A 160 -0.72 -0.98 -16.87
C VAL A 160 -0.12 0.26 -17.49
N LYS A 161 0.69 1.05 -16.77
CA LYS A 161 1.47 2.16 -17.37
C LYS A 161 2.41 1.64 -18.45
N VAL A 162 3.18 0.60 -18.13
CA VAL A 162 4.12 -0.04 -19.06
C VAL A 162 3.39 -0.63 -20.27
N LEU A 163 2.32 -1.40 -20.02
CA LEU A 163 1.55 -2.02 -21.10
C LEU A 163 0.87 -0.98 -21.98
N HIS A 164 0.24 0.05 -21.40
CA HIS A 164 -0.46 1.07 -22.17
C HIS A 164 0.50 1.90 -23.02
N PHE A 165 1.63 2.34 -22.45
CA PHE A 165 2.65 3.10 -23.19
C PHE A 165 3.19 2.32 -24.40
N ASN A 166 3.45 1.02 -24.25
CA ASN A 166 4.05 0.21 -25.33
C ASN A 166 3.01 -0.35 -26.31
N LEU A 167 1.84 -0.74 -25.82
CA LEU A 167 0.86 -1.52 -26.59
C LEU A 167 -0.44 -0.79 -26.87
N ASP A 168 -0.68 0.39 -26.30
CA ASP A 168 -1.95 1.10 -26.38
C ASP A 168 -3.15 0.20 -26.02
N MET A 169 -3.25 -0.15 -24.74
CA MET A 169 -4.34 -0.99 -24.23
C MET A 169 -5.73 -0.41 -24.59
N LYS A 170 -6.59 -1.29 -25.11
CA LYS A 170 -7.97 -0.99 -25.49
C LYS A 170 -8.93 -1.13 -24.31
N SER A 171 -8.89 -2.28 -23.67
CA SER A 171 -9.69 -2.59 -22.48
C SER A 171 -9.01 -3.68 -21.66
N GLY A 172 -9.38 -3.80 -20.40
CA GLY A 172 -8.89 -4.87 -19.55
C GLY A 172 -9.77 -5.14 -18.34
N PHE A 173 -9.60 -6.33 -17.79
CA PHE A 173 -10.28 -6.77 -16.58
C PHE A 173 -9.25 -7.40 -15.66
N MET A 174 -9.13 -6.90 -14.44
CA MET A 174 -8.26 -7.51 -13.43
C MET A 174 -9.04 -8.27 -12.37
N THR A 175 -8.50 -9.41 -12.00
CA THR A 175 -8.87 -10.11 -10.77
C THR A 175 -7.66 -10.07 -9.85
N THR A 176 -7.79 -9.55 -8.65
CA THR A 176 -6.74 -9.74 -7.64
C THR A 176 -7.06 -10.96 -6.77
N VAL A 177 -6.14 -11.92 -6.72
CA VAL A 177 -6.14 -12.99 -5.72
C VAL A 177 -5.36 -12.44 -4.54
N HIS A 178 -6.06 -12.16 -3.45
CA HIS A 178 -5.56 -11.29 -2.40
C HIS A 178 -5.54 -12.02 -1.05
N ALA A 179 -4.50 -11.81 -0.26
CA ALA A 179 -4.47 -12.21 1.15
C ALA A 179 -5.72 -11.70 1.91
N TYR A 180 -6.17 -12.42 2.93
CA TYR A 180 -7.19 -11.85 3.81
C TYR A 180 -6.63 -10.65 4.60
N THR A 181 -7.52 -9.80 5.11
CA THR A 181 -7.14 -8.63 5.91
C THR A 181 -8.08 -8.48 7.10
N ASN A 182 -7.78 -7.57 8.02
CA ASN A 182 -8.58 -7.32 9.23
C ASN A 182 -10.01 -6.81 8.96
N ASP A 183 -10.36 -6.46 7.72
CA ASP A 183 -11.74 -6.14 7.32
C ASP A 183 -12.60 -7.40 7.09
N GLN A 184 -12.03 -8.60 7.22
CA GLN A 184 -12.75 -9.88 7.27
C GLN A 184 -12.73 -10.45 8.69
N ASN A 185 -13.73 -11.28 9.00
CA ASN A 185 -13.81 -11.91 10.30
C ASN A 185 -12.99 -13.20 10.38
N VAL A 186 -12.40 -13.46 11.56
CA VAL A 186 -11.69 -14.73 11.85
C VAL A 186 -12.66 -15.91 11.81
N LEU A 187 -13.87 -15.71 12.35
CA LEU A 187 -15.00 -16.64 12.31
C LEU A 187 -16.23 -15.93 11.75
N ASP A 188 -17.24 -16.66 11.30
CA ASP A 188 -18.48 -16.06 10.80
C ASP A 188 -19.08 -15.08 11.83
N GLY A 189 -19.39 -13.85 11.41
CA GLY A 189 -19.80 -12.78 12.32
C GLY A 189 -20.39 -11.55 11.63
N ASN A 190 -20.69 -10.51 12.40
CA ASN A 190 -21.34 -9.30 11.89
C ASN A 190 -20.42 -8.53 10.94
N HIS A 191 -20.90 -8.24 9.74
CA HIS A 191 -20.24 -7.35 8.79
C HIS A 191 -21.25 -6.85 7.74
N ARG A 192 -21.08 -5.62 7.24
CA ARG A 192 -21.99 -5.01 6.24
C ARG A 192 -21.96 -5.72 4.87
N ASP A 193 -20.79 -6.23 4.49
CA ASP A 193 -20.60 -7.11 3.33
C ASP A 193 -20.70 -8.56 3.82
N LEU A 194 -21.77 -9.25 3.40
CA LEU A 194 -22.08 -10.63 3.80
C LEU A 194 -21.00 -11.65 3.39
N ARG A 195 -20.17 -11.33 2.41
CA ARG A 195 -19.06 -12.21 2.01
C ARG A 195 -17.87 -12.00 2.94
N ARG A 196 -17.54 -10.75 3.31
CA ARG A 196 -16.49 -10.45 4.31
C ARG A 196 -16.87 -10.85 5.74
N ALA A 197 -18.16 -11.05 5.99
CA ALA A 197 -18.69 -11.62 7.24
C ALA A 197 -18.19 -13.05 7.52
N ARG A 198 -17.72 -13.77 6.50
CA ARG A 198 -17.34 -15.19 6.58
C ARG A 198 -15.89 -15.40 7.03
N ALA A 199 -15.63 -16.52 7.71
CA ALA A 199 -14.33 -16.89 8.25
C ALA A 199 -13.19 -16.84 7.22
N CYS A 200 -12.26 -15.91 7.41
CA CYS A 200 -11.23 -15.57 6.42
C CYS A 200 -10.17 -16.67 6.21
N GLY A 201 -9.92 -17.50 7.22
CA GLY A 201 -8.96 -18.61 7.15
C GLY A 201 -9.51 -19.89 6.50
N LEU A 202 -10.79 -19.92 6.12
CA LEU A 202 -11.48 -21.13 5.65
C LEU A 202 -12.14 -20.97 4.28
N SER A 203 -12.08 -19.78 3.68
CA SER A 203 -12.91 -19.44 2.51
C SER A 203 -12.13 -18.71 1.42
N ILE A 204 -12.54 -18.98 0.18
CA ILE A 204 -12.27 -18.15 -0.98
C ILE A 204 -13.42 -17.15 -1.08
N VAL A 205 -13.16 -15.86 -0.87
CA VAL A 205 -14.19 -14.83 -0.67
C VAL A 205 -14.15 -13.81 -1.81
N PRO A 206 -15.07 -13.88 -2.79
CA PRO A 206 -15.15 -12.89 -3.86
C PRO A 206 -15.69 -11.56 -3.30
N THR A 207 -15.02 -10.43 -3.55
CA THR A 207 -15.45 -9.11 -3.09
C THR A 207 -15.08 -8.04 -4.11
N THR A 208 -15.57 -6.83 -3.92
CA THR A 208 -15.25 -5.70 -4.79
C THR A 208 -13.86 -5.14 -4.49
N THR A 209 -13.25 -4.54 -5.50
CA THR A 209 -12.03 -3.73 -5.37
C THR A 209 -12.21 -2.42 -6.12
N GLY A 210 -11.69 -1.33 -5.55
CA GLY A 210 -11.70 -0.02 -6.20
C GLY A 210 -10.53 0.20 -7.16
N ALA A 211 -9.53 -0.69 -7.16
CA ALA A 211 -8.24 -0.43 -7.82
C ALA A 211 -8.36 -0.14 -9.32
N ALA A 212 -9.22 -0.88 -10.03
CA ALA A 212 -9.47 -0.66 -11.44
C ALA A 212 -10.08 0.71 -11.72
N LYS A 213 -11.00 1.16 -10.86
CA LYS A 213 -11.68 2.45 -11.00
C LYS A 213 -10.73 3.60 -10.66
N THR A 214 -9.88 3.43 -9.65
CA THR A 214 -8.87 4.41 -9.24
C THR A 214 -7.85 4.66 -10.35
N ILE A 215 -7.59 3.69 -11.24
CA ILE A 215 -6.58 3.85 -12.29
C ILE A 215 -6.82 5.08 -13.16
N GLY A 216 -8.08 5.44 -13.46
CA GLY A 216 -8.39 6.59 -14.30
C GLY A 216 -8.04 7.93 -13.66
N SER A 217 -7.83 7.97 -12.34
CA SER A 217 -7.32 9.15 -11.64
C SER A 217 -5.79 9.21 -11.58
N VAL A 218 -5.13 8.05 -11.71
CA VAL A 218 -3.66 7.91 -11.66
C VAL A 218 -3.05 7.97 -13.06
N ILE A 219 -3.73 7.39 -14.05
CA ILE A 219 -3.35 7.34 -15.47
C ILE A 219 -4.60 7.74 -16.27
N PRO A 220 -4.80 9.05 -16.54
CA PRO A 220 -6.03 9.56 -17.16
C PRO A 220 -6.41 8.89 -18.50
N GLU A 221 -5.43 8.49 -19.29
CA GLU A 221 -5.61 7.79 -20.59
C GLU A 221 -6.28 6.41 -20.45
N LEU A 222 -6.26 5.83 -19.25
CA LEU A 222 -6.91 4.56 -18.93
C LEU A 222 -8.29 4.72 -18.28
N LYS A 223 -8.81 5.95 -18.16
CA LYS A 223 -10.12 6.20 -17.56
C LYS A 223 -11.22 5.45 -18.33
N GLY A 224 -11.92 4.56 -17.64
CA GLY A 224 -13.01 3.75 -18.20
C GLY A 224 -12.55 2.54 -19.02
N LYS A 225 -11.24 2.29 -19.18
CA LYS A 225 -10.72 1.13 -19.92
C LYS A 225 -10.57 -0.13 -19.07
N LEU A 226 -10.47 0.02 -17.75
CA LEU A 226 -10.24 -1.09 -16.82
C LEU A 226 -11.38 -1.22 -15.81
N ASP A 227 -11.78 -2.46 -15.55
CA ASP A 227 -12.59 -2.85 -14.39
C ASP A 227 -11.96 -4.05 -13.68
N GLY A 228 -12.52 -4.46 -12.55
CA GLY A 228 -12.00 -5.64 -11.87
C GLY A 228 -12.70 -6.04 -10.58
N THR A 229 -12.24 -7.17 -10.06
CA THR A 229 -12.77 -7.80 -8.85
C THR A 229 -11.64 -8.33 -7.97
N ALA A 230 -11.98 -8.71 -6.74
CA ALA A 230 -11.06 -9.34 -5.81
C ALA A 230 -11.58 -10.69 -5.36
N ILE A 231 -10.64 -11.60 -5.09
CA ILE A 231 -10.89 -12.88 -4.46
C ILE A 231 -9.94 -12.96 -3.28
N ARG A 232 -10.46 -12.90 -2.05
CA ARG A 232 -9.67 -13.07 -0.83
C ARG A 232 -9.46 -14.56 -0.59
N VAL A 233 -8.23 -14.97 -0.28
CA VAL A 233 -7.89 -16.38 -0.04
C VAL A 233 -7.19 -16.57 1.31
N PRO A 234 -7.15 -17.80 1.87
CA PRO A 234 -6.56 -18.10 3.19
C PRO A 234 -5.02 -18.01 3.29
N VAL A 235 -4.44 -16.90 2.83
CA VAL A 235 -3.03 -16.53 3.06
C VAL A 235 -2.98 -15.20 3.80
N ALA A 236 -2.06 -15.07 4.75
CA ALA A 236 -2.00 -13.93 5.66
C ALA A 236 -1.40 -12.66 5.02
N ASN A 237 -0.56 -12.83 3.99
CA ASN A 237 0.04 -11.73 3.24
C ASN A 237 0.46 -12.20 1.85
N VAL A 238 0.85 -11.23 1.03
CA VAL A 238 1.16 -11.34 -0.39
C VAL A 238 -0.07 -11.67 -1.22
N SER A 239 -0.17 -10.95 -2.32
CA SER A 239 -1.29 -10.98 -3.23
C SER A 239 -0.79 -10.95 -4.66
N MET A 240 -1.67 -11.26 -5.60
CA MET A 240 -1.38 -11.23 -7.02
C MET A 240 -2.48 -10.47 -7.76
N VAL A 241 -2.08 -9.62 -8.70
CA VAL A 241 -2.96 -9.09 -9.74
C VAL A 241 -2.87 -10.02 -10.93
N ASP A 242 -4.01 -10.49 -11.40
CA ASP A 242 -4.16 -11.18 -12.67
C ASP A 242 -4.92 -10.25 -13.63
N LEU A 243 -4.21 -9.71 -14.61
CA LEU A 243 -4.73 -8.76 -15.58
C LEU A 243 -4.92 -9.45 -16.93
N LYS A 244 -6.14 -9.41 -17.45
CA LYS A 244 -6.43 -9.71 -18.85
C LYS A 244 -6.70 -8.42 -19.58
N PHE A 245 -6.16 -8.26 -20.78
CA PHE A 245 -6.34 -7.07 -21.58
C PHE A 245 -6.33 -7.37 -23.07
N THR A 246 -6.81 -6.40 -23.84
CA THR A 246 -6.79 -6.41 -25.31
C THR A 246 -6.05 -5.17 -25.82
N THR A 247 -5.44 -5.31 -26.99
CA THR A 247 -4.79 -4.24 -27.76
C THR A 247 -5.06 -4.49 -29.24
N ASP A 248 -5.08 -3.44 -30.05
CA ASP A 248 -5.21 -3.58 -31.51
C ASP A 248 -3.89 -4.02 -32.17
N LYS A 249 -2.76 -4.01 -31.42
CA LYS A 249 -1.47 -4.54 -31.89
C LYS A 249 -1.44 -6.06 -31.75
N LYS A 250 -0.94 -6.76 -32.77
CA LYS A 250 -0.60 -8.18 -32.64
C LYS A 250 0.67 -8.31 -31.81
N VAL A 251 0.59 -9.07 -30.71
CA VAL A 251 1.71 -9.25 -29.77
C VAL A 251 1.82 -10.72 -29.37
N THR A 252 3.01 -11.13 -29.01
CA THR A 252 3.31 -12.45 -28.45
C THR A 252 3.66 -12.34 -26.97
N ALA A 253 3.54 -13.46 -26.23
CA ALA A 253 3.95 -13.50 -24.82
C ALA A 253 5.42 -13.13 -24.63
N LYS A 254 6.29 -13.50 -25.60
CA LYS A 254 7.71 -13.14 -25.59
C LYS A 254 7.91 -11.63 -25.68
N GLU A 255 7.20 -10.94 -26.57
CA GLU A 255 7.29 -9.48 -26.72
C GLU A 255 6.80 -8.74 -25.48
N ILE A 256 5.69 -9.18 -24.88
CA ILE A 256 5.21 -8.64 -23.59
C ILE A 256 6.30 -8.80 -22.51
N ASN A 257 6.91 -9.99 -22.42
CA ASN A 257 7.96 -10.24 -21.45
C ASN A 257 9.20 -9.37 -21.68
N GLU A 258 9.59 -9.12 -22.93
CA GLU A 258 10.70 -8.20 -23.25
C GLU A 258 10.37 -6.75 -22.87
N ILE A 259 9.13 -6.30 -23.08
CA ILE A 259 8.69 -4.97 -22.63
C ILE A 259 8.91 -4.82 -21.12
N PHE A 260 8.51 -5.80 -20.31
CA PHE A 260 8.69 -5.74 -18.86
C PHE A 260 10.15 -5.83 -18.42
N LYS A 261 10.96 -6.68 -19.07
CA LYS A 261 12.41 -6.74 -18.81
C LYS A 261 13.08 -5.38 -18.99
N ASN A 262 12.64 -4.61 -19.97
CA ASN A 262 13.16 -3.27 -20.26
C ASN A 262 12.52 -2.14 -19.43
N SER A 263 11.56 -2.47 -18.56
CA SER A 263 10.78 -1.48 -17.78
C SER A 263 10.98 -1.56 -16.27
N VAL A 264 11.91 -2.40 -15.80
CA VAL A 264 12.25 -2.56 -14.37
C VAL A 264 12.71 -1.22 -13.79
N ASN A 265 12.24 -0.89 -12.60
CA ASN A 265 12.55 0.34 -11.88
C ASN A 265 12.32 0.16 -10.36
N ASP A 266 12.39 1.25 -9.60
CA ASP A 266 12.28 1.25 -8.13
C ASP A 266 10.97 0.67 -7.57
N VAL A 267 9.90 0.58 -8.37
CA VAL A 267 8.59 0.06 -7.93
C VAL A 267 8.13 -1.17 -8.71
N LEU A 268 8.72 -1.45 -9.87
CA LEU A 268 8.37 -2.55 -10.75
C LEU A 268 9.58 -3.46 -10.99
N SER A 269 9.45 -4.73 -10.63
CA SER A 269 10.44 -5.77 -10.94
C SER A 269 9.79 -6.93 -11.71
N ILE A 270 10.60 -7.95 -12.01
CA ILE A 270 10.19 -9.14 -12.76
C ILE A 270 10.63 -10.40 -12.01
N CYS A 271 9.89 -11.48 -12.15
CA CYS A 271 10.26 -12.81 -11.69
C CYS A 271 10.24 -13.78 -12.88
N LYS A 272 11.31 -14.59 -13.01
CA LYS A 272 11.40 -15.68 -13.99
C LYS A 272 11.26 -17.05 -13.34
N GLU A 273 11.54 -17.12 -12.04
CA GLU A 273 11.52 -18.35 -11.27
C GLU A 273 10.07 -18.73 -10.92
N PRO A 274 9.76 -20.02 -10.81
CA PRO A 274 8.43 -20.51 -10.46
C PRO A 274 8.16 -20.37 -8.94
N LEU A 275 8.11 -19.12 -8.47
CA LEU A 275 7.87 -18.78 -7.07
C LEU A 275 6.37 -18.73 -6.72
N VAL A 276 6.06 -18.75 -5.43
CA VAL A 276 4.70 -18.67 -4.87
C VAL A 276 4.57 -17.50 -3.89
N SER A 277 3.37 -17.26 -3.36
CA SER A 277 3.07 -16.05 -2.59
C SER A 277 4.02 -15.80 -1.41
N ILE A 278 4.39 -16.83 -0.65
CA ILE A 278 5.22 -16.65 0.54
C ILE A 278 6.64 -16.12 0.21
N ASP A 279 7.14 -16.39 -1.00
CA ASP A 279 8.48 -16.01 -1.44
C ASP A 279 8.62 -14.48 -1.65
N PHE A 280 7.49 -13.77 -1.73
CA PHE A 280 7.47 -12.31 -1.89
C PHE A 280 7.15 -11.55 -0.61
N VAL A 281 7.05 -12.22 0.55
CA VAL A 281 6.90 -11.53 1.82
C VAL A 281 8.11 -10.61 2.02
N HIS A 282 7.84 -9.38 2.46
CA HIS A 282 8.86 -8.37 2.71
C HIS A 282 9.58 -7.88 1.44
N ASN A 283 9.06 -8.18 0.25
CA ASN A 283 9.60 -7.69 -1.00
C ASN A 283 9.29 -6.18 -1.21
N PRO A 284 10.27 -5.34 -1.57
CA PRO A 284 10.11 -3.88 -1.61
C PRO A 284 9.41 -3.34 -2.87
N TYR A 285 9.28 -4.17 -3.91
CA TYR A 285 8.66 -3.74 -5.18
C TYR A 285 7.14 -3.76 -5.06
N SER A 286 6.50 -2.72 -5.61
CA SER A 286 5.04 -2.62 -5.63
C SER A 286 4.40 -3.61 -6.59
N ALA A 287 5.13 -3.99 -7.65
CA ALA A 287 4.73 -5.02 -8.58
C ALA A 287 5.94 -5.88 -8.97
N ILE A 288 5.79 -7.20 -8.89
CA ILE A 288 6.75 -8.16 -9.44
C ILE A 288 6.06 -8.94 -10.55
N VAL A 289 6.33 -8.62 -11.80
CA VAL A 289 5.68 -9.27 -12.94
C VAL A 289 6.20 -10.69 -13.10
N ASP A 290 5.28 -11.65 -13.08
CA ASP A 290 5.58 -13.05 -13.30
C ASP A 290 5.67 -13.34 -14.79
N LEU A 291 6.90 -13.51 -15.30
CA LEU A 291 7.16 -13.73 -16.72
C LEU A 291 6.75 -15.12 -17.19
N ALA A 292 6.62 -16.10 -16.28
CA ALA A 292 6.07 -17.42 -16.61
C ALA A 292 4.53 -17.36 -16.72
N GLY A 293 3.91 -16.39 -16.06
CA GLY A 293 2.46 -16.14 -16.08
C GLY A 293 1.93 -15.35 -17.28
N THR A 294 2.75 -15.04 -18.29
CA THR A 294 2.33 -14.29 -19.48
C THR A 294 1.76 -15.21 -20.55
N TYR A 295 0.52 -14.95 -20.97
CA TYR A 295 -0.16 -15.72 -22.02
C TYR A 295 -0.77 -14.79 -23.07
N VAL A 296 -0.84 -15.28 -24.31
CA VAL A 296 -1.60 -14.66 -25.40
C VAL A 296 -2.46 -15.72 -26.04
N THR A 297 -3.77 -15.47 -26.16
CA THR A 297 -4.73 -16.39 -26.76
C THR A 297 -5.73 -15.58 -27.59
N GLY A 298 -5.63 -15.68 -28.92
CA GLY A 298 -6.32 -14.75 -29.81
C GLY A 298 -5.92 -13.31 -29.49
N ASP A 299 -6.91 -12.45 -29.26
CA ASP A 299 -6.69 -11.04 -28.90
C ASP A 299 -6.55 -10.79 -27.39
N ILE A 300 -6.71 -11.84 -26.57
CA ILE A 300 -6.62 -11.73 -25.11
C ILE A 300 -5.17 -11.95 -24.68
N CYS A 301 -4.59 -10.93 -24.07
CA CYS A 301 -3.31 -10.98 -23.38
C CYS A 301 -3.54 -11.11 -21.87
N ARG A 302 -2.76 -11.93 -21.19
CA ARG A 302 -2.76 -12.08 -19.73
C ARG A 302 -1.38 -11.81 -19.18
N VAL A 303 -1.31 -11.00 -18.12
CA VAL A 303 -0.11 -10.76 -17.32
C VAL A 303 -0.47 -10.90 -15.84
N ALA A 304 0.42 -11.49 -15.05
CA ALA A 304 0.29 -11.57 -13.61
C ALA A 304 1.41 -10.78 -12.92
N ALA A 305 1.09 -10.17 -11.77
CA ALA A 305 2.08 -9.48 -10.95
C ALA A 305 1.83 -9.72 -9.46
N TRP A 306 2.86 -10.13 -8.74
CA TRP A 306 2.88 -10.30 -7.30
C TRP A 306 3.07 -8.97 -6.59
N TYR A 307 2.61 -8.88 -5.34
CA TYR A 307 2.87 -7.75 -4.46
C TYR A 307 2.67 -8.14 -2.99
N ASP A 308 3.56 -7.67 -2.12
CA ASP A 308 3.32 -7.67 -0.69
C ASP A 308 2.31 -6.54 -0.36
N ASN A 309 1.08 -6.91 0.01
CA ASN A 309 0.01 -5.96 0.26
C ASN A 309 0.17 -5.15 1.56
N GLU A 310 1.21 -5.42 2.36
CA GLU A 310 1.54 -4.67 3.57
C GLU A 310 2.86 -3.92 3.42
N TRP A 311 3.95 -4.62 3.09
CA TRP A 311 5.30 -4.07 3.12
C TRP A 311 5.54 -3.07 1.99
N ALA A 312 5.41 -3.50 0.73
CA ALA A 312 5.64 -2.63 -0.42
C ALA A 312 4.72 -1.40 -0.39
N PHE A 313 3.46 -1.57 0.01
CA PHE A 313 2.52 -0.45 0.19
C PHE A 313 2.97 0.54 1.27
N SER A 314 3.49 0.04 2.39
CA SER A 314 4.05 0.88 3.46
C SER A 314 5.28 1.66 2.98
N LEU A 315 6.14 1.05 2.15
CA LEU A 315 7.28 1.76 1.55
C LEU A 315 6.80 2.92 0.66
N ARG A 316 5.75 2.70 -0.15
CA ARG A 316 5.20 3.74 -1.03
C ARG A 316 4.63 4.93 -0.24
N MET A 317 4.04 4.71 0.94
CA MET A 317 3.62 5.82 1.80
C MET A 317 4.81 6.69 2.25
N LEU A 318 5.94 6.07 2.59
CA LEU A 318 7.17 6.78 2.96
C LEU A 318 7.78 7.52 1.76
N ASP A 319 7.79 6.89 0.58
CA ASP A 319 8.22 7.53 -0.66
C ASP A 319 7.37 8.78 -0.99
N ILE A 320 6.05 8.72 -0.80
CA ILE A 320 5.15 9.88 -0.96
C ILE A 320 5.44 10.95 0.10
N ALA A 321 5.72 10.58 1.34
CA ALA A 321 6.09 11.55 2.39
C ALA A 321 7.36 12.33 2.03
N LEU A 322 8.39 11.63 1.54
CA LEU A 322 9.62 12.27 1.05
C LEU A 322 9.37 13.13 -0.19
N LEU A 323 8.51 12.67 -1.11
CA LEU A 323 8.11 13.45 -2.29
C LEU A 323 7.40 14.75 -1.90
N CYS A 324 6.57 14.72 -0.85
CA CYS A 324 5.92 15.92 -0.30
C CYS A 324 6.94 16.89 0.25
N TYR A 325 7.89 16.41 1.06
CA TYR A 325 8.90 17.23 1.72
C TYR A 325 9.78 18.01 0.74
N ASN A 326 10.20 17.37 -0.36
CA ASN A 326 10.99 18.02 -1.41
C ASN A 326 10.22 19.12 -2.18
N ARG A 327 8.91 19.26 -1.95
CA ARG A 327 8.04 20.28 -2.58
C ARG A 327 7.47 21.28 -1.56
N ILE A 328 7.93 21.25 -0.31
CA ILE A 328 7.59 22.24 0.73
C ILE A 328 8.37 23.53 0.49
#